data_AF-A0A2G9U6W2-F1
#
_entry.id   AF-A0A2G9U6W2-F1
#
_cell.length_a   1.000
_cell.length_b   1.000
_cell.length_c   1.000
_cell.angle_alpha   90.00
_cell.angle_beta   90.00
_cell.angle_gamma   90.00
#
_symmetry.space_group_name_H-M   'P 1'
#
loop_
_entity.id
_entity.type
_entity.pdbx_description
1 polymer ?
#
loop_
_entity_poly.entity_id
_entity_poly.type
_entity_poly.pdbx_seq_one_letter_code
_entity_poly.pdbx_strand_id
1 'polypeptide(L)'
;MSTTPAMTTSTTSSARVSTTTATTNSSSDPITDAIREKIIDMHNYRRSRLAQGLVPNGMTGKNCAQGMNLYSMIYDTDLENEAQQYANSCPLSGSSPESRTSGENFAAIPSSSATTYYDAVYQAIKEFWREIKVNADGVNEAMVFTDVLRYKTLAPLRFTQMAWANTYQVGCGARQCGENTVVVCRYNPRGNIVGENIYDVGPTCGECFDICTTAYLYKGLCPAP
;
A
#
# COMPACT_ATOMS: atom_id res chain seq x y z
N MET A 1 -42.85 -46.88 60.05
CA MET A 1 -42.08 -45.66 59.68
C MET A 1 -42.08 -45.61 58.15
N SER A 2 -43.14 -45.06 57.55
CA SER A 2 -43.16 -43.71 56.97
C SER A 2 -41.87 -43.36 56.24
N THR A 3 -41.87 -43.35 54.91
CA THR A 3 -42.02 -42.10 54.12
C THR A 3 -42.11 -42.39 52.61
N THR A 4 -43.01 -41.65 51.98
CA THR A 4 -43.43 -41.54 50.59
C THR A 4 -42.28 -41.29 49.58
N PRO A 5 -42.35 -41.78 48.33
CA PRO A 5 -41.38 -41.40 47.30
C PRO A 5 -41.67 -40.00 46.75
N ALA A 6 -40.64 -39.14 46.75
CA ALA A 6 -40.70 -37.80 46.19
C ALA A 6 -40.54 -37.82 44.67
N MET A 7 -41.52 -37.22 43.99
CA MET A 7 -41.60 -37.01 42.56
C MET A 7 -40.64 -35.88 42.16
N THR A 8 -39.66 -36.16 41.30
CA THR A 8 -38.74 -35.13 40.79
C THR A 8 -39.10 -34.82 39.34
N THR A 9 -39.58 -33.61 39.11
CA THR A 9 -40.00 -33.03 37.82
C THR A 9 -38.81 -32.87 36.87
N SER A 10 -38.95 -33.40 35.67
CA SER A 10 -38.04 -33.19 34.54
C SER A 10 -38.32 -31.85 33.85
N THR A 11 -37.40 -30.89 33.97
CA THR A 11 -37.46 -29.62 33.24
C THR A 11 -36.79 -29.78 31.88
N THR A 12 -37.58 -29.92 30.83
CA THR A 12 -37.12 -29.84 29.43
C THR A 12 -36.73 -28.40 29.09
N SER A 13 -35.43 -28.12 29.01
CA SER A 13 -34.92 -26.89 28.40
C SER A 13 -34.92 -27.04 26.88
N SER A 14 -35.87 -26.38 26.22
CA SER A 14 -35.92 -26.24 24.77
C SER A 14 -34.75 -25.38 24.29
N ALA A 15 -33.72 -26.02 23.73
CA ALA A 15 -32.66 -25.31 23.03
C ALA A 15 -33.23 -24.76 21.71
N ARG A 16 -33.48 -23.46 21.67
CA ARG A 16 -33.82 -22.74 20.44
C ARG A 16 -32.60 -22.78 19.52
N VAL A 17 -32.63 -23.64 18.51
CA VAL A 17 -31.68 -23.62 17.40
C VAL A 17 -31.85 -22.27 16.71
N SER A 18 -30.91 -21.36 16.95
CA SER A 18 -30.81 -20.12 16.20
C SER A 18 -30.16 -20.47 14.87
N THR A 19 -30.99 -20.76 13.87
CA THR A 19 -30.56 -20.88 12.48
C THR A 19 -30.15 -19.49 12.00
N THR A 20 -28.88 -19.15 12.19
CA THR A 20 -28.27 -18.01 11.49
C THR A 20 -28.17 -18.42 10.03
N THR A 21 -29.13 -17.96 9.24
CA THR A 21 -29.09 -18.02 7.79
C THR A 21 -27.83 -17.28 7.35
N ALA A 22 -26.82 -18.02 6.91
CA ALA A 22 -25.67 -17.46 6.23
C ALA A 22 -26.17 -16.84 4.92
N THR A 23 -26.45 -15.54 4.94
CA THR A 23 -26.56 -14.75 3.73
C THR A 23 -25.18 -14.70 3.10
N THR A 24 -24.90 -15.63 2.19
CA THR A 24 -23.79 -15.56 1.25
C THR A 24 -24.04 -14.42 0.27
N ASN A 25 -23.92 -13.18 0.74
CA ASN A 25 -23.58 -12.07 -0.14
C ASN A 25 -22.07 -12.16 -0.35
N SER A 26 -21.63 -13.00 -1.28
CA SER A 26 -20.24 -12.93 -1.76
C SER A 26 -20.09 -11.65 -2.57
N SER A 27 -19.90 -10.51 -1.89
CA SER A 27 -19.04 -9.50 -2.47
C SER A 27 -17.68 -10.16 -2.57
N SER A 28 -17.27 -10.60 -3.76
CA SER A 28 -15.92 -11.10 -3.97
C SER A 28 -14.97 -9.99 -3.52
N ASP A 29 -14.23 -10.24 -2.44
CA ASP A 29 -13.21 -9.33 -1.94
C ASP A 29 -12.29 -8.96 -3.11
N PRO A 30 -12.24 -7.69 -3.55
CA PRO A 30 -11.42 -7.28 -4.67
C PRO A 30 -9.92 -7.44 -4.37
N ILE A 31 -9.54 -7.46 -3.09
CA ILE A 31 -8.15 -7.49 -2.63
C ILE A 31 -7.96 -8.73 -1.78
N THR A 32 -7.81 -9.88 -2.44
CA THR A 32 -7.53 -11.15 -1.76
C THR A 32 -6.15 -11.16 -1.08
N ASP A 33 -5.90 -12.11 -0.17
CA ASP A 33 -4.60 -12.25 0.49
C ASP A 33 -3.43 -12.36 -0.49
N ALA A 34 -3.62 -13.07 -1.60
CA ALA A 34 -2.61 -13.17 -2.66
C ALA A 34 -2.30 -11.81 -3.32
N ILE A 35 -3.31 -10.92 -3.45
CA ILE A 35 -3.12 -9.55 -3.93
C ILE A 35 -2.41 -8.73 -2.86
N ARG A 36 -2.77 -8.86 -1.58
CA ARG A 36 -2.11 -8.17 -0.45
C ARG A 36 -0.61 -8.49 -0.40
N GLU A 37 -0.24 -9.77 -0.47
CA GLU A 37 1.16 -10.21 -0.53
C GLU A 37 1.89 -9.59 -1.72
N LYS A 38 1.25 -9.55 -2.90
CA LYS A 38 1.87 -8.98 -4.10
C LYS A 38 2.03 -7.48 -4.04
N ILE A 39 1.12 -6.78 -3.37
CA ILE A 39 1.27 -5.34 -3.07
C ILE A 39 2.54 -5.12 -2.25
N ILE A 40 2.73 -5.86 -1.15
CA ILE A 40 3.94 -5.76 -0.31
C ILE A 40 5.20 -6.06 -1.12
N ASP A 41 5.21 -7.19 -1.83
CA ASP A 41 6.37 -7.63 -2.63
C ASP A 41 6.78 -6.57 -3.65
N MET A 42 5.81 -6.00 -4.36
CA MET A 42 6.07 -5.02 -5.38
C MET A 42 6.63 -3.72 -4.81
N HIS A 43 6.15 -3.28 -3.64
CA HIS A 43 6.68 -2.11 -2.95
C HIS A 43 8.09 -2.37 -2.41
N ASN A 44 8.28 -3.46 -1.67
CA ASN A 44 9.57 -3.78 -1.04
C ASN A 44 10.65 -4.10 -2.05
N TYR A 45 10.33 -4.80 -3.15
CA TYR A 45 11.29 -5.00 -4.25
C TYR A 45 11.79 -3.66 -4.80
N ARG A 46 10.88 -2.72 -5.06
CA ARG A 46 11.21 -1.39 -5.61
C ARG A 46 12.03 -0.55 -4.63
N ARG A 47 11.63 -0.53 -3.36
CA ARG A 47 12.36 0.17 -2.29
C ARG A 47 13.74 -0.42 -2.08
N SER A 48 13.89 -1.74 -2.09
CA SER A 48 15.19 -2.41 -1.97
C SER A 48 16.14 -2.02 -3.12
N ARG A 49 15.63 -1.98 -4.36
CA ARG A 49 16.42 -1.52 -5.51
C ARG A 49 16.80 -0.04 -5.39
N LEU A 50 15.91 0.79 -4.87
CA LEU A 50 16.16 2.22 -4.65
C LEU A 50 17.24 2.44 -3.58
N ALA A 51 17.12 1.77 -2.42
CA ALA A 51 18.09 1.85 -1.33
C ALA A 51 19.52 1.50 -1.79
N GLN A 52 19.64 0.58 -2.75
CA GLN A 52 20.92 0.16 -3.34
C GLN A 52 21.43 1.08 -4.47
N GLY A 53 20.71 2.14 -4.83
CA GLY A 53 21.09 3.06 -5.91
C GLY A 53 20.94 2.44 -7.32
N LEU A 54 19.98 1.53 -7.50
CA LEU A 54 19.79 0.77 -8.75
C LEU A 54 18.59 1.26 -9.58
N VAL A 55 18.02 2.40 -9.21
CA VAL A 55 16.84 2.99 -9.86
C VAL A 55 17.27 4.24 -10.61
N PRO A 56 16.95 4.39 -11.91
CA PRO A 56 17.25 5.62 -12.67
C PRO A 56 16.60 6.86 -12.04
N ASN A 57 17.32 7.97 -12.03
CA ASN A 57 16.82 9.25 -11.56
C ASN A 57 16.38 10.11 -12.75
N GLY A 58 15.14 9.93 -13.21
CA GLY A 58 14.71 10.62 -14.42
C GLY A 58 15.46 10.16 -15.68
N MET A 59 15.54 11.07 -16.64
CA MET A 59 16.32 10.91 -17.87
C MET A 59 17.74 11.49 -17.75
N THR A 60 18.22 11.71 -16.51
CA THR A 60 19.52 12.34 -16.23
C THR A 60 20.73 11.50 -16.64
N GLY A 61 20.54 10.23 -16.98
CA GLY A 61 21.62 9.27 -17.21
C GLY A 61 22.28 8.76 -15.93
N LYS A 62 21.83 9.21 -14.76
CA LYS A 62 22.28 8.76 -13.43
C LYS A 62 21.19 7.93 -12.73
N ASN A 63 21.59 7.13 -11.75
CA ASN A 63 20.66 6.53 -10.79
C ASN A 63 20.38 7.47 -9.62
N CYS A 64 19.28 7.24 -8.91
CA CYS A 64 19.01 7.83 -7.61
C CYS A 64 20.13 7.44 -6.64
N ALA A 65 20.45 8.35 -5.72
CA ALA A 65 21.47 8.09 -4.72
C ALA A 65 21.07 6.92 -3.82
N GLN A 66 22.05 6.24 -3.21
CA GLN A 66 21.76 5.18 -2.23
C GLN A 66 21.00 5.76 -1.04
N GLY A 67 20.10 4.95 -0.47
CA GLY A 67 19.26 5.33 0.65
C GLY A 67 19.60 4.53 1.89
N MET A 68 19.77 5.20 3.03
CA MET A 68 20.26 4.57 4.25
C MET A 68 19.18 4.07 5.21
N ASN A 69 17.94 4.54 5.05
CA ASN A 69 16.88 4.36 6.04
C ASN A 69 15.50 3.95 5.49
N LEU A 70 15.44 3.37 4.29
CA LEU A 70 14.15 2.91 3.75
C LEU A 70 13.60 1.74 4.56
N TYR A 71 12.45 1.92 5.20
CA TYR A 71 11.74 0.82 5.86
C TYR A 71 11.17 -0.20 4.86
N SER A 72 11.10 -1.46 5.26
CA SER A 72 10.22 -2.44 4.65
C SER A 72 8.77 -2.06 4.90
N MET A 73 7.93 -2.12 3.88
CA MET A 73 6.50 -1.97 4.02
C MET A 73 5.85 -3.26 4.54
N ILE A 74 4.88 -3.10 5.43
CA ILE A 74 3.93 -4.11 5.88
C ILE A 74 2.52 -3.75 5.39
N TYR A 75 1.65 -4.75 5.28
CA TYR A 75 0.27 -4.52 4.88
C TYR A 75 -0.59 -4.10 6.07
N ASP A 76 -1.48 -3.14 5.85
CA ASP A 76 -2.42 -2.64 6.85
C ASP A 76 -3.85 -2.71 6.30
N THR A 77 -4.71 -3.48 6.98
CA THR A 77 -6.08 -3.71 6.55
C THR A 77 -7.01 -2.53 6.82
N ASP A 78 -6.68 -1.65 7.75
CA ASP A 78 -7.46 -0.43 8.00
C ASP A 78 -7.23 0.57 6.87
N LEU A 79 -5.98 0.71 6.42
CA LEU A 79 -5.64 1.47 5.21
C LEU A 79 -6.30 0.89 3.95
N GLU A 80 -6.39 -0.44 3.82
CA GLU A 80 -7.15 -1.08 2.75
C GLU A 80 -8.63 -0.72 2.83
N ASN A 81 -9.24 -0.81 4.00
CA ASN A 81 -10.66 -0.49 4.19
C ASN A 81 -10.97 0.96 3.78
N GLU A 82 -10.13 1.92 4.18
CA GLU A 82 -10.24 3.32 3.75
C GLU A 82 -10.07 3.48 2.23
N ALA A 83 -9.07 2.81 1.65
CA ALA A 83 -8.81 2.82 0.21
C ALA A 83 -9.99 2.25 -0.58
N GLN A 84 -10.56 1.14 -0.11
CA GLN A 84 -11.67 0.44 -0.73
C GLN A 84 -12.96 1.25 -0.64
N GLN A 85 -13.23 1.90 0.49
CA GLN A 85 -14.35 2.83 0.62
C GLN A 85 -14.28 3.96 -0.41
N TYR A 86 -13.09 4.54 -0.61
CA TYR A 86 -12.90 5.57 -1.63
C TYR A 86 -13.00 5.01 -3.05
N ALA A 87 -12.42 3.84 -3.34
CA ALA A 87 -12.54 3.20 -4.65
C ALA A 87 -14.00 2.84 -5.00
N ASN A 88 -14.80 2.43 -4.01
CA ASN A 88 -16.21 2.08 -4.20
C ASN A 88 -17.07 3.24 -4.70
N SER A 89 -16.68 4.49 -4.47
CA SER A 89 -17.40 5.66 -5.00
C SER A 89 -17.05 5.97 -6.47
N CYS A 90 -16.22 5.15 -7.12
CA CYS A 90 -15.75 5.35 -8.49
C CYS A 90 -15.24 6.76 -8.80
N PRO A 91 -14.28 7.28 -8.02
CA PRO A 91 -13.78 8.63 -8.21
C PRO A 91 -12.97 8.75 -9.50
N LEU A 92 -12.92 9.97 -10.05
CA LEU A 92 -12.14 10.29 -11.26
C LEU A 92 -10.68 10.67 -10.95
N SER A 93 -10.36 10.91 -9.68
CA SER A 93 -9.03 11.31 -9.20
C SER A 93 -8.78 10.85 -7.77
N GLY A 94 -7.55 11.04 -7.29
CA GLY A 94 -7.21 10.89 -5.88
C GLY A 94 -8.05 11.82 -4.98
N SER A 95 -8.18 11.42 -3.72
CA SER A 95 -8.84 12.20 -2.68
C SER A 95 -7.99 13.41 -2.28
N SER A 96 -8.67 14.48 -1.85
CA SER A 96 -8.00 15.67 -1.33
C SER A 96 -7.07 15.30 -0.16
N PRO A 97 -5.83 15.81 -0.13
CA PRO A 97 -4.90 15.60 0.99
C PRO A 97 -5.43 16.01 2.35
N GLU A 98 -6.37 16.95 2.40
CA GLU A 98 -6.99 17.52 3.61
C GLU A 98 -8.07 16.61 4.19
N SER A 99 -8.63 15.69 3.40
CA SER A 99 -9.66 14.75 3.86
C SER A 99 -9.09 13.51 4.57
N ARG A 100 -7.78 13.48 4.84
CA ARG A 100 -7.07 12.29 5.32
C ARG A 100 -5.73 12.61 5.98
N THR A 101 -5.30 11.71 6.84
CA THR A 101 -3.96 11.71 7.44
C THR A 101 -2.97 10.83 6.68
N SER A 102 -3.46 9.80 5.99
CA SER A 102 -2.65 8.86 5.19
C SER A 102 -2.20 9.49 3.86
N GLY A 103 -1.13 8.95 3.28
CA GLY A 103 -0.73 9.15 1.88
C GLY A 103 -1.70 8.47 0.91
N GLU A 104 -1.60 8.78 -0.38
CA GLU A 104 -2.44 8.14 -1.41
C GLU A 104 -1.76 8.11 -2.77
N ASN A 105 -1.85 6.97 -3.44
CA ASN A 105 -1.68 6.86 -4.88
C ASN A 105 -2.98 6.39 -5.52
N PHE A 106 -3.32 6.97 -6.67
CA PHE A 106 -4.53 6.68 -7.43
C PHE A 106 -4.19 6.31 -8.88
N ALA A 107 -4.87 5.30 -9.42
CA ALA A 107 -4.91 5.00 -10.84
C ALA A 107 -6.32 4.59 -11.28
N ALA A 108 -6.66 4.92 -12.53
CA ALA A 108 -7.76 4.32 -13.26
C ALA A 108 -7.16 3.48 -14.39
N ILE A 109 -7.27 2.16 -14.29
CA ILE A 109 -6.66 1.21 -15.23
C ILE A 109 -7.73 0.77 -16.25
N PRO A 110 -7.52 0.98 -17.56
CA PRO A 110 -8.47 0.53 -18.57
C PRO A 110 -8.67 -1.00 -18.53
N SER A 111 -9.91 -1.45 -18.68
CA SER A 111 -10.25 -2.89 -18.68
C SER A 111 -9.60 -3.64 -19.86
N SER A 112 -9.22 -2.92 -20.91
CA SER A 112 -8.42 -3.46 -22.02
C SER A 112 -6.98 -3.80 -21.63
N SER A 113 -6.48 -3.25 -20.51
CA SER A 113 -5.13 -3.45 -19.98
C SER A 113 -5.09 -4.35 -18.75
N ALA A 114 -6.22 -4.59 -18.09
CA ALA A 114 -6.37 -5.44 -16.92
C ALA A 114 -7.79 -6.02 -16.85
N THR A 115 -7.90 -7.34 -16.88
CA THR A 115 -9.20 -8.05 -16.83
C THR A 115 -9.54 -8.57 -15.42
N THR A 116 -8.58 -8.49 -14.50
CA THR A 116 -8.74 -8.92 -13.10
C THR A 116 -8.31 -7.80 -12.15
N TYR A 117 -8.77 -7.84 -10.89
CA TYR A 117 -8.30 -6.91 -9.87
C TYR A 117 -6.79 -7.05 -9.62
N TYR A 118 -6.25 -8.27 -9.68
CA TYR A 118 -4.82 -8.51 -9.60
C TYR A 118 -4.05 -7.76 -10.70
N ASP A 119 -4.48 -7.89 -11.96
CA ASP A 119 -3.82 -7.19 -13.08
C ASP A 119 -3.92 -5.67 -12.93
N ALA A 120 -5.08 -5.17 -12.49
CA ALA A 120 -5.27 -3.73 -12.31
C ALA A 120 -4.33 -3.18 -11.21
N VAL A 121 -4.25 -3.86 -10.07
CA VAL A 121 -3.34 -3.49 -8.98
C VAL A 121 -1.88 -3.58 -9.44
N TYR A 122 -1.52 -4.64 -10.15
CA TYR A 122 -0.18 -4.81 -10.70
C TYR A 122 0.20 -3.68 -11.67
N GLN A 123 -0.70 -3.28 -12.57
CA GLN A 123 -0.44 -2.16 -13.48
C GLN A 123 -0.38 -0.83 -12.73
N ALA A 124 -1.29 -0.58 -11.79
CA ALA A 124 -1.29 0.65 -10.99
C ALA A 124 0.05 0.87 -10.27
N ILE A 125 0.55 -0.14 -9.54
CA ILE A 125 1.83 -0.05 -8.82
C ILE A 125 3.01 0.11 -9.79
N LYS A 126 2.95 -0.48 -10.98
CA LYS A 126 3.95 -0.23 -12.04
C LYS A 126 3.90 1.20 -12.54
N GLU A 127 2.72 1.74 -12.78
CA GLU A 127 2.55 3.13 -13.24
C GLU A 127 3.03 4.13 -12.20
N PHE A 128 2.67 3.93 -10.93
CA PHE A 128 3.13 4.77 -9.81
C PHE A 128 4.65 4.87 -9.78
N TRP A 129 5.33 3.73 -9.84
CA TRP A 129 6.79 3.71 -9.83
C TRP A 129 7.41 4.23 -11.12
N ARG A 130 6.74 4.06 -12.27
CA ARG A 130 7.28 4.47 -13.58
C ARG A 130 7.44 5.98 -13.69
N GLU A 131 6.75 6.77 -12.88
CA GLU A 131 6.84 8.23 -12.93
C GLU A 131 8.26 8.76 -12.83
N ILE A 132 9.12 8.14 -12.00
CA ILE A 132 10.53 8.56 -11.90
C ILE A 132 11.28 8.44 -13.21
N LYS A 133 10.87 7.55 -14.12
CA LYS A 133 11.58 7.29 -15.39
C LYS A 133 11.22 8.27 -16.50
N VAL A 134 10.08 8.96 -16.40
CA VAL A 134 9.60 9.86 -17.46
C VAL A 134 9.85 11.33 -17.17
N ASN A 135 10.39 11.64 -15.99
CA ASN A 135 10.77 12.98 -15.61
C ASN A 135 12.16 13.32 -16.16
N ALA A 136 12.33 14.47 -16.83
CA ALA A 136 13.61 14.83 -17.46
C ALA A 136 14.76 14.94 -16.44
N ASP A 137 14.56 15.72 -15.38
CA ASP A 137 15.63 16.05 -14.42
C ASP A 137 15.62 15.16 -13.16
N GLY A 138 14.65 14.25 -13.04
CA GLY A 138 14.48 13.40 -11.86
C GLY A 138 14.21 14.20 -10.58
N VAL A 139 14.76 13.71 -9.46
CA VAL A 139 14.79 14.33 -8.14
C VAL A 139 16.19 14.90 -7.88
N ASN A 140 16.30 15.95 -7.06
CA ASN A 140 17.59 16.51 -6.67
C ASN A 140 18.49 15.46 -5.97
N GLU A 141 19.81 15.68 -5.98
CA GLU A 141 20.80 14.72 -5.48
C GLU A 141 20.68 14.44 -3.97
N ALA A 142 20.09 15.36 -3.19
CA ALA A 142 19.81 15.18 -1.78
C ALA A 142 18.51 14.40 -1.51
N MET A 143 17.78 14.01 -2.56
CA MET A 143 16.49 13.32 -2.50
C MET A 143 15.44 14.05 -1.66
N VAL A 144 15.46 15.39 -1.65
CA VAL A 144 14.49 16.24 -0.93
C VAL A 144 13.22 16.44 -1.74
N PHE A 145 12.05 16.35 -1.11
CA PHE A 145 10.78 16.68 -1.72
C PHE A 145 10.52 18.19 -1.63
N THR A 146 10.80 18.92 -2.71
CA THR A 146 10.68 20.38 -2.76
C THR A 146 9.36 20.84 -3.40
N ASP A 147 8.96 22.08 -3.18
CA ASP A 147 7.84 22.69 -3.93
C ASP A 147 8.07 22.67 -5.43
N VAL A 148 9.33 22.87 -5.87
CA VAL A 148 9.70 22.77 -7.29
C VAL A 148 9.39 21.37 -7.82
N LEU A 149 9.72 20.30 -7.07
CA LEU A 149 9.38 18.94 -7.47
C LEU A 149 7.87 18.70 -7.47
N ARG A 150 7.17 19.21 -6.46
CA ARG A 150 5.72 19.03 -6.27
C ARG A 150 4.91 19.57 -7.45
N TYR A 151 5.27 20.75 -7.97
CA TYR A 151 4.53 21.44 -9.02
C TYR A 151 5.12 21.27 -10.42
N LYS A 152 6.16 20.46 -10.56
CA LYS A 152 6.81 20.19 -11.85
C LYS A 152 5.85 19.48 -12.82
N THR A 153 5.98 19.77 -14.11
CA THR A 153 5.38 18.97 -15.17
C THR A 153 5.86 17.52 -15.08
N LEU A 154 4.94 16.54 -15.01
CA LEU A 154 5.27 15.13 -14.74
C LEU A 154 5.99 14.93 -13.38
N ALA A 155 5.58 15.68 -12.35
CA ALA A 155 6.02 15.47 -10.99
C ALA A 155 5.81 14.00 -10.57
N PRO A 156 6.85 13.30 -10.06
CA PRO A 156 6.77 11.87 -9.77
C PRO A 156 6.14 11.59 -8.40
N LEU A 157 4.99 12.21 -8.11
CA LEU A 157 4.35 12.22 -6.79
C LEU A 157 3.98 10.83 -6.28
N ARG A 158 3.58 9.92 -7.17
CA ARG A 158 3.20 8.55 -6.80
C ARG A 158 4.45 7.70 -6.55
N PHE A 159 5.51 7.94 -7.32
CA PHE A 159 6.81 7.34 -7.03
C PHE A 159 7.35 7.80 -5.67
N THR A 160 7.36 9.10 -5.38
CA THR A 160 7.94 9.62 -4.14
C THR A 160 7.21 9.10 -2.90
N GLN A 161 5.88 8.91 -2.97
CA GLN A 161 5.13 8.26 -1.88
C GLN A 161 5.55 6.79 -1.67
N MET A 162 5.76 6.01 -2.75
CA MET A 162 6.25 4.63 -2.63
C MET A 162 7.69 4.57 -2.12
N ALA A 163 8.50 5.57 -2.46
CA ALA A 163 9.91 5.70 -2.10
C ALA A 163 10.14 6.29 -0.70
N TRP A 164 9.10 6.80 -0.05
CA TRP A 164 9.21 7.55 1.20
C TRP A 164 9.75 6.67 2.33
N ALA A 165 10.93 7.00 2.89
CA ALA A 165 11.64 6.17 3.85
C ALA A 165 10.78 5.81 5.06
N ASN A 166 10.17 6.83 5.66
CA ASN A 166 9.36 6.71 6.87
C ASN A 166 7.98 6.09 6.66
N THR A 167 7.51 5.92 5.41
CA THR A 167 6.27 5.18 5.14
C THR A 167 6.56 3.68 5.19
N TYR A 168 5.93 2.99 6.14
CA TYR A 168 6.09 1.55 6.34
C TYR A 168 4.77 0.76 6.31
N GLN A 169 3.61 1.40 6.22
CA GLN A 169 2.32 0.72 6.07
C GLN A 169 1.69 1.04 4.73
N VAL A 170 1.10 0.04 4.09
CA VAL A 170 0.32 0.20 2.85
C VAL A 170 -0.93 -0.67 2.89
N GLY A 171 -2.04 -0.12 2.39
CA GLY A 171 -3.27 -0.86 2.13
C GLY A 171 -3.90 -0.33 0.85
N CYS A 172 -4.44 -1.20 0.00
CA CYS A 172 -4.99 -0.79 -1.29
C CYS A 172 -6.40 -1.34 -1.50
N GLY A 173 -7.25 -0.56 -2.15
CA GLY A 173 -8.59 -0.95 -2.57
C GLY A 173 -8.75 -0.84 -4.09
N ALA A 174 -9.63 -1.66 -4.66
CA ALA A 174 -9.93 -1.65 -6.09
C ALA A 174 -11.42 -1.82 -6.39
N ARG A 175 -11.90 -1.17 -7.45
CA ARG A 175 -13.29 -1.26 -7.88
C ARG A 175 -13.42 -1.12 -9.40
N GLN A 176 -14.20 -2.02 -10.02
CA GLN A 176 -14.62 -1.83 -11.41
C GLN A 176 -15.63 -0.68 -11.52
N CYS A 177 -15.29 0.31 -12.35
CA CYS A 177 -16.00 1.56 -12.54
C CYS A 177 -16.16 1.84 -14.05
N GLY A 178 -17.21 1.28 -14.65
CA GLY A 178 -17.43 1.35 -16.10
C GLY A 178 -16.33 0.56 -16.84
N GLU A 179 -15.61 1.22 -17.75
CA GLU A 179 -14.53 0.64 -18.54
C GLU A 179 -13.17 0.68 -17.85
N ASN A 180 -13.08 1.17 -16.61
CA ASN A 180 -11.83 1.23 -15.86
C ASN A 180 -11.96 0.49 -14.52
N THR A 181 -10.87 -0.11 -14.05
CA THR A 181 -10.70 -0.48 -12.65
C THR A 181 -10.00 0.66 -11.92
N VAL A 182 -10.67 1.28 -10.96
CA VAL A 182 -10.05 2.25 -10.04
C VAL A 182 -9.24 1.49 -9.00
N VAL A 183 -7.98 1.90 -8.79
CA VAL A 183 -7.08 1.39 -7.75
C VAL A 183 -6.60 2.56 -6.90
N VAL A 184 -6.76 2.41 -5.59
CA VAL A 184 -6.34 3.39 -4.57
C VAL A 184 -5.41 2.67 -3.61
N CYS A 185 -4.23 3.19 -3.34
CA CYS A 185 -3.35 2.72 -2.27
C CYS A 185 -3.14 3.83 -1.25
N ARG A 186 -3.34 3.52 0.03
CA ARG A 186 -3.10 4.40 1.17
C ARG A 186 -1.80 4.04 1.85
N TYR A 187 -1.15 5.03 2.44
CA TYR A 187 0.20 4.91 2.99
C TYR A 187 0.27 5.55 4.37
N ASN A 188 0.91 4.90 5.33
CA ASN A 188 1.12 5.48 6.66
C ASN A 188 2.54 5.21 7.18
N PRO A 189 3.18 6.18 7.84
CA PRO A 189 2.97 7.63 7.76
C PRO A 189 2.86 8.15 6.33
N ARG A 190 2.16 9.27 6.11
CA ARG A 190 2.08 9.89 4.78
C ARG A 190 3.44 10.42 4.34
N GLY A 191 3.72 10.33 3.04
CA GLY A 191 4.88 10.95 2.44
C GLY A 191 4.56 12.27 1.76
N ASN A 192 5.47 12.70 0.88
CA ASN A 192 5.36 13.91 0.07
C ASN A 192 5.18 15.19 0.89
N ILE A 193 5.88 15.26 2.04
CA ILE A 193 5.92 16.47 2.86
C ILE A 193 6.98 17.41 2.30
N VAL A 194 6.58 18.63 1.98
CA VAL A 194 7.48 19.63 1.40
C VAL A 194 8.57 19.99 2.40
N GLY A 195 9.82 19.94 1.94
CA GLY A 195 11.01 20.25 2.74
C GLY A 195 11.63 19.03 3.43
N GLU A 196 10.95 17.88 3.43
CA GLU A 196 11.49 16.63 3.95
C GLU A 196 12.23 15.83 2.88
N ASN A 197 13.15 14.98 3.33
CA ASN A 197 13.81 13.99 2.51
C ASN A 197 12.82 12.86 2.15
N ILE A 198 12.79 12.47 0.87
CA ILE A 198 12.10 11.24 0.45
C ILE A 198 12.76 10.05 1.16
N TYR A 199 14.09 10.06 1.24
CA TYR A 199 14.88 9.18 2.09
C TYR A 199 16.25 9.82 2.32
N ASP A 200 16.97 9.36 3.33
CA ASP A 200 18.28 9.92 3.65
C ASP A 200 19.37 9.27 2.79
N VAL A 201 20.16 10.14 2.15
CA VAL A 201 21.18 9.73 1.18
C VAL A 201 22.43 9.24 1.90
N GLY A 202 22.83 8.00 1.61
CA GLY A 202 24.06 7.42 2.12
C GLY A 202 24.12 5.91 1.90
N PRO A 203 25.11 5.22 2.49
CA PRO A 203 25.27 3.78 2.32
C PRO A 203 23.97 3.04 2.67
N THR A 204 23.61 2.05 1.85
CA THR A 204 22.43 1.22 2.09
C THR A 204 22.44 0.66 3.53
N CYS A 205 21.31 0.80 4.24
CA CYS A 205 21.17 0.46 5.67
C CYS A 205 22.05 1.24 6.65
N GLY A 206 22.51 2.44 6.27
CA GLY A 206 23.33 3.31 7.11
C GLY A 206 22.69 3.78 8.43
N GLU A 207 21.39 3.58 8.64
CA GLU A 207 20.70 3.90 9.90
C GLU A 207 20.15 2.66 10.64
N CYS A 208 20.30 1.46 10.05
CA CYS A 208 19.75 0.22 10.61
C CYS A 208 20.71 -0.96 10.44
N PHE A 209 22.02 -0.69 10.48
CA PHE A 209 23.10 -1.63 10.12
C PHE A 209 22.88 -3.07 10.63
N ASP A 210 22.62 -3.23 11.93
CA ASP A 210 22.56 -4.55 12.58
C ASP A 210 21.29 -5.34 12.27
N ILE A 211 20.24 -4.65 11.82
CA ILE A 211 18.91 -5.23 11.59
C ILE A 211 18.48 -5.11 10.13
N CYS A 212 19.39 -4.71 9.25
CA CYS A 212 19.18 -4.60 7.82
C CYS A 212 18.73 -5.94 7.22
N THR A 213 17.68 -5.92 6.42
CA THR A 213 17.17 -7.13 5.77
C THR A 213 18.21 -7.71 4.82
N THR A 214 18.56 -8.98 5.01
CA THR A 214 19.46 -9.76 4.15
C THR A 214 18.72 -10.66 3.17
N ALA A 215 17.40 -10.77 3.28
CA ALA A 215 16.57 -11.54 2.37
C ALA A 215 16.76 -11.05 0.92
N TYR A 216 17.03 -11.98 0.00
CA TYR A 216 17.46 -11.65 -1.36
C TYR A 216 16.55 -10.64 -2.07
N LEU A 217 15.23 -10.80 -1.95
CA LEU A 217 14.26 -9.95 -2.67
C LEU A 217 14.10 -8.55 -2.05
N TYR A 218 14.40 -8.38 -0.76
CA TYR A 218 14.18 -7.14 0.00
C TYR A 218 15.47 -6.61 0.66
N LYS A 219 16.63 -7.00 0.11
CA LYS A 219 17.94 -6.65 0.65
C LYS A 219 18.10 -5.14 0.79
N GLY A 220 18.64 -4.68 1.92
CA GLY A 220 18.95 -3.26 2.09
C GLY A 220 17.81 -2.41 2.63
N LEU A 221 16.74 -3.04 3.14
CA LEU A 221 15.65 -2.36 3.84
C LEU A 221 15.80 -2.49 5.35
N CYS A 222 15.49 -1.41 6.05
CA CYS A 222 15.33 -1.39 7.50
C CYS A 222 14.01 -2.06 7.89
N PRO A 223 13.92 -2.82 9.00
CA PRO A 223 12.64 -3.37 9.46
C PRO A 223 11.66 -2.25 9.79
N ALA A 224 10.37 -2.47 9.51
CA ALA A 224 9.32 -1.57 9.99
C ALA A 224 9.38 -1.45 11.53
N PRO A 225 9.12 -0.27 12.10
CA PRO A 225 9.09 -0.05 13.55
C PRO A 225 7.90 -0.75 14.23
#